data_AF-M0NJ22-F1
#
_entry.id   AF-M0NJ22-F1
#
_cell.length_a   1.000
_cell.length_b   1.000
_cell.length_c   1.000
_cell.angle_alpha   90.00
_cell.angle_beta   90.00
_cell.angle_gamma   90.00
#
_symmetry.space_group_name_H-M   'P 1'
#
loop_
_entity.id
_entity.type
_entity.pdbx_description
1 polymer ?
#
loop_
_entity_poly.entity_id
_entity_poly.type
_entity_poly.pdbx_seq_one_letter_code
_entity_poly.pdbx_strand_id
1 'polypeptide(L)'
;MRELVFALEYEPGCNRVADTLANHPDASVRSLSLHATDDRLWRVDHATGTPDALAAIEDAFLNSDYYADCLATEDCNATQTTQVLDHTTETLVLYSYWERTPLCASIPHIARDHLGDGLLFDTRHESRHYTWRIIHSGEGNVSEFFDELETTVGDCAQMEMLRTAVASPSTNDTSNSNTELAP
;
A
#
# COMPACT_ATOMS: atom_id res chain seq x y z
N MET A 1 -6.48 3.25 -17.99
CA MET A 1 -6.09 2.54 -16.76
C MET A 1 -4.78 1.80 -17.00
N ARG A 2 -3.79 2.08 -16.17
CA ARG A 2 -2.46 1.44 -16.21
C ARG A 2 -2.13 0.91 -14.82
N GLU A 3 -1.22 -0.05 -14.79
CA GLU A 3 -0.75 -0.72 -13.60
C GLU A 3 0.77 -0.59 -13.50
N LEU A 4 1.24 -0.15 -12.34
CA LEU A 4 2.65 -0.09 -11.97
C LEU A 4 2.89 -1.05 -10.80
N VAL A 5 3.85 -1.95 -10.95
CA VAL A 5 4.22 -2.93 -9.92
C VAL A 5 5.72 -2.86 -9.66
N PHE A 6 6.07 -2.58 -8.41
CA PHE A 6 7.44 -2.55 -7.92
C PHE A 6 7.47 -3.09 -6.50
N ALA A 7 8.66 -3.32 -5.96
CA ALA A 7 8.85 -3.71 -4.57
C ALA A 7 9.94 -2.87 -3.91
N LEU A 8 9.84 -2.74 -2.60
CA LEU A 8 10.89 -2.23 -1.74
C LEU A 8 11.36 -3.37 -0.83
N GLU A 9 12.66 -3.60 -0.80
CA GLU A 9 13.32 -4.49 0.15
C GLU A 9 13.93 -3.65 1.27
N TYR A 10 13.28 -3.59 2.43
CA TYR A 10 13.71 -2.70 3.53
C TYR A 10 14.94 -3.21 4.26
N GLU A 11 15.86 -2.30 4.55
CA GLU A 11 16.96 -2.57 5.46
C GLU A 11 16.47 -2.68 6.92
N PRO A 12 17.20 -3.41 7.80
CA PRO A 12 16.88 -3.50 9.23
C PRO A 12 16.76 -2.15 9.93
N GLY A 13 15.65 -1.93 10.65
CA GLY A 13 15.40 -0.71 11.42
C GLY A 13 14.78 0.43 10.62
N CYS A 14 14.60 0.28 9.30
CA CYS A 14 14.05 1.31 8.44
C CYS A 14 12.52 1.29 8.36
N ASN A 15 11.89 0.15 8.66
CA ASN A 15 10.44 0.04 8.71
C ASN A 15 10.02 -0.99 9.77
N ARG A 16 9.22 -0.56 10.75
CA ARG A 16 8.82 -1.35 11.92
C ARG A 16 7.91 -2.51 11.51
N VAL A 17 7.02 -2.31 10.54
CA VAL A 17 6.17 -3.38 10.03
C VAL A 17 7.01 -4.43 9.29
N ALA A 18 7.99 -3.99 8.48
CA ALA A 18 8.95 -4.88 7.82
C ALA A 18 9.79 -5.66 8.83
N ASP A 19 10.30 -4.99 9.87
CA ASP A 19 11.06 -5.63 10.94
C ASP A 19 10.22 -6.67 11.70
N THR A 20 8.95 -6.35 12.00
CA THR A 20 8.00 -7.28 12.62
C THR A 20 7.76 -8.50 11.74
N LEU A 21 7.46 -8.30 10.46
CA LEU A 21 7.23 -9.39 9.51
C LEU A 21 8.48 -10.23 9.27
N ALA A 22 9.68 -9.64 9.33
CA ALA A 22 10.94 -10.38 9.24
C ALA A 22 11.11 -11.41 10.37
N ASN A 23 10.57 -11.10 11.56
CA ASN A 23 10.58 -12.01 12.72
C ASN A 23 9.46 -13.07 12.66
N HIS A 24 8.48 -12.89 11.78
CA HIS A 24 7.32 -13.76 11.59
C HIS A 24 7.15 -14.10 10.10
N PRO A 25 8.05 -14.91 9.51
CA PRO A 25 8.11 -15.13 8.05
C PRO A 25 6.90 -15.87 7.47
N ASP A 26 6.06 -16.46 8.30
CA ASP A 26 4.77 -17.07 7.95
C ASP A 26 3.61 -16.06 7.92
N ALA A 27 3.84 -14.83 8.39
CA ALA A 27 2.86 -13.77 8.39
C ALA A 27 2.96 -12.88 7.14
N SER A 28 1.83 -12.31 6.74
CA SER A 28 1.77 -11.35 5.64
C SER A 28 0.71 -10.30 5.89
N VAL A 29 0.92 -9.09 5.35
CA VAL A 29 -0.08 -8.02 5.34
C VAL A 29 -0.43 -7.69 3.90
N ARG A 30 -1.72 -7.72 3.57
CA ARG A 30 -2.23 -7.19 2.31
C ARG A 30 -3.04 -5.95 2.58
N SER A 31 -2.89 -4.91 1.76
CA SER A 31 -3.48 -3.62 2.06
C SER A 31 -4.10 -3.00 0.83
N LEU A 32 -5.22 -2.30 1.04
CA LEU A 32 -5.82 -1.43 0.06
C LEU A 32 -5.85 -0.01 0.61
N SER A 33 -5.38 0.96 -0.18
CA SER A 33 -5.45 2.37 0.21
C SER A 33 -5.78 3.28 -0.96
N LEU A 34 -6.33 4.46 -0.62
CA LEU A 34 -6.66 5.52 -1.56
C LEU A 34 -6.62 6.89 -0.87
N HIS A 35 -6.44 7.94 -1.66
CA HIS A 35 -6.62 9.31 -1.20
C HIS A 35 -8.11 9.65 -1.11
N ALA A 36 -8.60 9.96 0.08
CA ALA A 36 -9.95 10.47 0.29
C ALA A 36 -10.02 11.98 -0.05
N THR A 37 -8.94 12.70 0.21
CA THR A 37 -8.68 14.10 -0.21
C THR A 37 -7.21 14.24 -0.59
N ASP A 38 -6.77 15.44 -0.95
CA ASP A 38 -5.38 15.72 -1.35
C ASP A 38 -4.36 15.42 -0.24
N ASP A 39 -4.80 15.52 1.01
CA ASP A 39 -3.99 15.40 2.23
C ASP A 39 -4.43 14.25 3.15
N ARG A 40 -5.49 13.52 2.79
CA ARG A 40 -6.04 12.44 3.63
C ARG A 40 -6.08 11.13 2.88
N LEU A 41 -5.60 10.09 3.55
CA LEU A 41 -5.53 8.74 3.01
C LEU A 41 -6.27 7.77 3.93
N TRP A 42 -7.04 6.87 3.30
CA TRP A 42 -7.69 5.76 3.98
C TRP A 42 -7.02 4.47 3.55
N ARG A 43 -6.85 3.57 4.52
CA ARG A 43 -6.24 2.27 4.30
C ARG A 43 -6.94 1.19 5.10
N VAL A 44 -7.06 0.02 4.49
CA VAL A 44 -7.45 -1.21 5.18
C VAL A 44 -6.32 -2.21 5.00
N ASP A 45 -5.82 -2.74 6.11
CA ASP A 45 -4.83 -3.81 6.17
C ASP A 45 -5.51 -5.10 6.58
N HIS A 46 -5.20 -6.18 5.87
CA HIS A 46 -5.59 -7.54 6.20
C HIS A 46 -4.33 -8.36 6.42
N ALA A 47 -4.05 -8.67 7.67
CA ALA A 47 -2.93 -9.52 8.06
C ALA A 47 -3.37 -10.97 8.27
N THR A 48 -2.47 -11.90 7.96
CA THR A 48 -2.60 -13.33 8.23
C THR A 48 -1.36 -13.82 8.95
N GLY A 49 -1.49 -14.74 9.91
CA GLY A 49 -0.36 -15.31 10.63
C GLY A 49 -0.79 -16.06 11.88
N THR A 50 0.18 -16.52 12.66
CA THR A 50 -0.06 -17.07 14.00
C THR A 50 -0.55 -15.99 14.98
N PRO A 51 -1.24 -16.35 16.08
CA PRO A 51 -1.69 -15.37 17.07
C PRO A 51 -0.58 -14.44 17.59
N ASP A 52 0.62 -14.98 17.82
CA ASP A 52 1.77 -14.18 18.27
C ASP A 52 2.23 -13.19 17.18
N ALA A 53 2.22 -13.60 15.91
CA ALA A 53 2.53 -12.71 14.79
C ALA A 53 1.49 -11.60 14.63
N LEU A 54 0.19 -11.94 14.74
CA LEU A 54 -0.89 -10.96 14.63
C LEU A 54 -0.84 -9.93 15.75
N ALA A 55 -0.55 -10.34 16.98
CA ALA A 55 -0.35 -9.42 18.10
C ALA A 55 0.85 -8.48 17.88
N ALA A 56 1.96 -8.99 17.34
CA ALA A 56 3.12 -8.18 17.01
C ALA A 56 2.85 -7.20 15.86
N ILE A 57 2.08 -7.61 14.85
CA ILE A 57 1.64 -6.74 13.75
C ILE A 57 0.70 -5.66 14.29
N GLU A 58 -0.29 -6.01 15.10
CA GLU A 58 -1.20 -5.05 15.74
C GLU A 58 -0.41 -3.98 16.52
N ASP A 59 0.55 -4.40 17.35
CA ASP A 59 1.44 -3.47 18.08
C ASP A 59 2.22 -2.57 17.13
N ALA A 60 2.80 -3.12 16.06
CA ALA A 60 3.57 -2.36 15.09
C ALA A 60 2.73 -1.27 14.40
N PHE A 61 1.43 -1.51 14.16
CA PHE A 61 0.53 -0.52 13.55
C PHE A 61 -0.06 0.49 14.55
N LEU A 62 -0.29 0.08 15.81
CA LEU A 62 -0.88 0.93 16.84
C LEU A 62 0.16 1.83 17.53
N ASN A 63 1.41 1.37 17.66
CA ASN A 63 2.46 2.02 18.43
C ASN A 63 3.66 2.44 17.57
N SER A 64 3.47 2.59 16.26
CA SER A 64 4.45 3.24 15.39
C SER A 64 4.33 4.76 15.49
N ASP A 65 5.46 5.44 15.53
CA ASP A 65 5.54 6.90 15.50
C ASP A 65 5.32 7.46 14.08
N TYR A 66 5.09 6.59 13.09
CA TYR A 66 4.84 6.94 11.70
C TYR A 66 3.90 5.96 10.99
N TYR A 67 3.27 6.47 9.93
CA TYR A 67 2.43 5.69 9.03
C TYR A 67 3.25 4.67 8.22
N ALA A 68 2.77 3.43 8.07
CA ALA A 68 3.55 2.30 7.57
C ALA A 68 4.18 2.49 6.17
N ASP A 69 3.62 3.38 5.34
CA ASP A 69 4.16 3.73 4.01
C ASP A 69 4.87 5.10 3.97
N CYS A 70 5.09 5.71 5.14
CA CYS A 70 5.90 6.90 5.28
C CYS A 70 7.38 6.51 5.17
N LEU A 71 8.13 7.27 4.37
CA LEU A 71 9.56 7.12 4.16
C LEU A 71 10.36 8.17 4.94
N ALA A 72 9.69 9.04 5.70
CA ALA A 72 10.36 10.00 6.55
C ALA A 72 11.14 9.28 7.66
N THR A 73 12.42 9.62 7.79
CA THR A 73 13.31 9.09 8.84
C THR A 73 13.15 9.81 10.18
N GLU A 74 12.44 10.95 10.18
CA GLU A 74 12.11 11.76 11.35
C GLU A 74 10.59 11.88 11.51
N ASP A 75 10.13 12.19 12.73
CA ASP A 75 8.71 12.42 13.02
C ASP A 75 8.15 13.55 12.13
N CYS A 76 7.37 13.15 11.13
CA CYS A 76 6.77 14.08 10.18
C CYS A 76 5.51 14.77 10.76
N ASN A 77 5.21 14.61 12.05
CA ASN A 77 4.08 15.21 12.78
C ASN A 77 2.71 14.91 12.15
N ALA A 78 2.60 13.85 11.37
CA ALA A 78 1.32 13.45 10.81
C ALA A 78 0.36 12.98 11.89
N THR A 79 -0.92 13.21 11.65
CA THR A 79 -1.96 12.59 12.44
C THR A 79 -2.34 11.26 11.82
N GLN A 80 -2.20 10.19 12.59
CA GLN A 80 -2.66 8.86 12.21
C GLN A 80 -3.60 8.32 13.28
N THR A 81 -4.65 7.63 12.85
CA THR A 81 -5.47 6.80 13.72
C THR A 81 -5.61 5.42 13.10
N THR A 82 -5.26 4.40 13.87
CA THR A 82 -5.44 3.00 13.49
C THR A 82 -6.48 2.38 14.41
N GLN A 83 -7.41 1.61 13.84
CA GLN A 83 -8.46 0.89 14.56
C GLN A 83 -8.48 -0.57 14.14
N VAL A 84 -8.64 -1.47 15.11
CA VAL A 84 -8.91 -2.88 14.84
C VAL A 84 -10.37 -3.03 14.43
N LEU A 85 -10.61 -3.50 13.21
CA LEU A 85 -11.95 -3.80 12.71
C LEU A 85 -12.37 -5.25 13.03
N ASP A 86 -11.42 -6.18 12.95
CA ASP A 86 -11.63 -7.59 13.24
C ASP A 86 -10.31 -8.25 13.68
N HIS A 87 -10.37 -9.20 14.60
CA HIS A 87 -9.20 -9.95 15.07
C HIS A 87 -9.64 -11.36 15.46
N THR A 88 -9.12 -12.35 14.72
CA THR A 88 -9.34 -13.78 14.93
C THR A 88 -8.02 -14.48 15.27
N THR A 89 -8.03 -15.81 15.41
CA THR A 89 -6.80 -16.58 15.64
C THR A 89 -5.86 -16.63 14.44
N GLU A 90 -6.34 -16.33 13.23
CA GLU A 90 -5.58 -16.46 11.98
C GLU A 90 -5.55 -15.18 11.14
N THR A 91 -6.39 -14.19 11.48
CA THR A 91 -6.53 -12.94 10.72
C THR A 91 -6.65 -11.72 11.63
N LEU A 92 -6.14 -10.59 11.15
CA LEU A 92 -6.31 -9.27 11.74
C LEU A 92 -6.68 -8.29 10.64
N VAL A 93 -7.70 -7.47 10.87
CA VAL A 93 -8.12 -6.39 9.97
C VAL A 93 -7.99 -5.07 10.67
N LEU A 94 -7.20 -4.16 10.10
CA LEU A 94 -6.96 -2.82 10.61
C LEU A 94 -7.50 -1.80 9.62
N TYR A 95 -8.07 -0.72 10.14
CA TYR A 95 -8.36 0.49 9.40
C TYR A 95 -7.44 1.60 9.87
N SER A 96 -6.77 2.25 8.92
CA SER A 96 -5.91 3.39 9.18
C SER A 96 -6.43 4.62 8.45
N TYR A 97 -6.61 5.70 9.20
CA TYR A 97 -6.78 7.06 8.68
C TYR A 97 -5.48 7.81 8.87
N TRP A 98 -5.04 8.50 7.83
CA TRP A 98 -3.83 9.30 7.86
C TRP A 98 -4.07 10.68 7.24
N GLU A 99 -3.59 11.71 7.94
CA GLU A 99 -3.60 13.11 7.49
C GLU A 99 -2.16 13.60 7.38
N ARG A 100 -1.75 13.91 6.15
CA ARG A 100 -0.39 14.32 5.81
C ARG A 100 -0.07 15.70 6.39
N THR A 101 1.17 15.87 6.83
CA THR A 101 1.80 17.20 6.91
C THR A 101 2.73 17.43 5.71
N PRO A 102 3.09 18.68 5.40
CA PRO A 102 4.07 18.97 4.35
C PRO A 102 5.44 18.30 4.53
N LEU A 103 5.78 17.86 5.75
CA LEU A 103 7.06 17.20 6.05
C LEU A 103 7.04 15.70 5.74
N CYS A 104 5.87 15.08 5.57
CA CYS A 104 5.79 13.66 5.30
C CYS A 104 6.08 13.38 3.83
N ALA A 105 7.08 12.54 3.59
CA ALA A 105 7.34 11.90 2.31
C ALA A 105 6.82 10.47 2.39
N SER A 106 5.76 10.15 1.64
CA SER A 106 5.15 8.83 1.63
C SER A 106 4.88 8.41 0.20
N ILE A 107 4.95 7.11 -0.06
CA ILE A 107 4.74 6.55 -1.40
C ILE A 107 3.40 6.97 -2.01
N PRO A 108 2.26 6.95 -1.28
CA PRO A 108 1.00 7.39 -1.87
C PRO A 108 1.01 8.86 -2.33
N HIS A 109 1.59 9.77 -1.53
CA HIS A 109 1.64 11.19 -1.89
C HIS A 109 2.61 11.48 -3.03
N ILE A 110 3.79 10.86 -3.02
CA ILE A 110 4.73 10.96 -4.16
C ILE A 110 4.05 10.44 -5.43
N ALA A 111 3.31 9.33 -5.34
CA ALA A 111 2.53 8.81 -6.46
C ALA A 111 1.47 9.81 -6.92
N ARG A 112 0.76 10.47 -6.01
CA ARG A 112 -0.23 11.50 -6.38
C ARG A 112 0.41 12.69 -7.08
N ASP A 113 1.53 13.18 -6.55
CA ASP A 113 2.23 14.37 -7.07
C ASP A 113 2.68 14.17 -8.52
N HIS A 114 3.03 12.92 -8.91
CA HIS A 114 3.53 12.59 -10.25
C HIS A 114 2.52 11.89 -11.17
N LEU A 115 1.61 11.08 -10.63
CA LEU A 115 0.66 10.26 -11.38
C LEU A 115 -0.76 10.82 -11.40
N GLY A 116 -1.01 11.88 -10.63
CA GLY A 116 -2.29 12.56 -10.52
C GLY A 116 -3.27 11.87 -9.57
N ASP A 117 -4.54 12.23 -9.73
CA ASP A 117 -5.62 11.82 -8.83
C ASP A 117 -6.20 10.43 -9.19
N GLY A 118 -7.00 9.88 -8.27
CA GLY A 118 -7.74 8.63 -8.52
C GLY A 118 -6.87 7.38 -8.47
N LEU A 119 -5.79 7.42 -7.69
CA LEU A 119 -4.90 6.28 -7.45
C LEU A 119 -5.52 5.29 -6.47
N LEU A 120 -5.42 4.00 -6.80
CA LEU A 120 -5.70 2.89 -5.90
C LEU A 120 -4.41 2.08 -5.70
N PHE A 121 -4.08 1.83 -4.44
CA PHE A 121 -2.90 1.06 -4.06
C PHE A 121 -3.35 -0.30 -3.53
N ASP A 122 -2.76 -1.37 -4.05
CA ASP A 122 -2.86 -2.74 -3.51
C ASP A 122 -1.45 -3.17 -3.15
N THR A 123 -1.20 -3.48 -1.89
CA THR A 123 0.15 -3.78 -1.40
C THR A 123 0.19 -5.14 -0.71
N ARG A 124 1.35 -5.79 -0.77
CA ARG A 124 1.62 -7.05 -0.07
C ARG A 124 2.98 -6.95 0.61
N HIS A 125 2.99 -7.11 1.93
CA HIS A 125 4.18 -7.05 2.76
C HIS A 125 4.44 -8.44 3.36
N GLU A 126 5.60 -9.01 3.06
CA GLU A 126 6.06 -10.30 3.55
C GLU A 126 7.53 -10.19 3.92
N SER A 127 7.88 -10.56 5.16
CA SER A 127 9.22 -10.29 5.68
C SER A 127 9.59 -8.80 5.47
N ARG A 128 10.72 -8.52 4.83
CA ARG A 128 11.17 -7.15 4.47
C ARG A 128 10.80 -6.74 3.06
N HIS A 129 10.11 -7.61 2.33
CA HIS A 129 9.74 -7.39 0.94
C HIS A 129 8.34 -6.78 0.88
N TYR A 130 8.27 -5.54 0.41
CA TYR A 130 7.02 -4.80 0.29
C TYR A 130 6.67 -4.53 -1.16
N THR A 131 5.77 -5.35 -1.72
CA THR A 131 5.29 -5.21 -3.09
C THR A 131 4.16 -4.20 -3.18
N TRP A 132 4.27 -3.29 -4.13
CA TRP A 132 3.31 -2.25 -4.45
C TRP A 132 2.69 -2.49 -5.82
N ARG A 133 1.36 -2.37 -5.90
CA ARG A 133 0.61 -2.30 -7.14
C ARG A 133 -0.21 -1.01 -7.15
N ILE A 134 0.10 -0.11 -8.07
CA ILE A 134 -0.60 1.16 -8.25
C ILE A 134 -1.47 1.08 -9.50
N ILE A 135 -2.77 1.27 -9.32
CA ILE A 135 -3.73 1.42 -10.41
C ILE A 135 -3.96 2.92 -10.61
N HIS A 136 -3.69 3.42 -11.82
CA HIS A 136 -3.84 4.83 -12.16
C HIS A 136 -4.56 5.04 -13.51
N SER A 137 -5.04 6.27 -13.75
CA SER A 137 -5.75 6.65 -14.98
C SER A 137 -4.93 6.34 -16.25
N GLY A 138 -3.62 6.46 -16.14
CA GLY A 138 -2.65 6.39 -17.23
C GLY A 138 -2.01 7.74 -17.56
N GLU A 139 -2.41 8.79 -16.84
CA GLU A 139 -1.80 10.13 -16.87
C GLU A 139 -0.59 10.21 -15.92
N GLY A 140 0.13 11.34 -15.99
CA GLY A 140 1.29 11.64 -15.15
C GLY A 140 2.63 11.14 -15.69
N ASN A 141 3.69 11.36 -14.90
CA ASN A 141 5.06 11.04 -15.24
C ASN A 141 5.61 9.91 -14.35
N VAL A 142 5.61 8.69 -14.90
CA VAL A 142 6.11 7.50 -14.21
C VAL A 142 7.62 7.58 -13.95
N SER A 143 8.39 8.27 -14.79
CA SER A 143 9.83 8.42 -14.58
C SER A 143 10.10 9.31 -13.38
N GLU A 144 9.48 10.49 -13.31
CA GLU A 144 9.65 11.42 -12.18
C GLU A 144 9.15 10.81 -10.86
N PHE A 145 8.09 10.00 -10.91
CA PHE A 145 7.65 9.21 -9.76
C PHE A 145 8.76 8.29 -9.22
N PHE A 146 9.40 7.51 -10.09
CA PHE A 146 10.47 6.60 -9.65
C PHE A 146 11.74 7.36 -9.23
N ASP A 147 12.10 8.44 -9.93
CA ASP A 147 13.25 9.27 -9.59
C ASP A 147 13.10 9.89 -8.18
N GLU A 148 11.92 10.41 -7.85
CA GLU A 148 11.63 10.93 -6.50
C GLU A 148 11.55 9.81 -5.46
N LEU A 149 10.96 8.67 -5.81
CA LEU A 149 10.86 7.54 -4.90
C LEU A 149 12.25 6.97 -4.54
N GLU A 150 13.14 6.77 -5.51
CA GLU A 150 14.52 6.34 -5.28
C GLU A 150 15.26 7.34 -4.38
N THR A 151 15.10 8.64 -4.65
CA THR A 151 15.72 9.70 -3.85
C THR A 151 15.21 9.71 -2.40
N THR A 152 13.89 9.50 -2.22
CA THR A 152 13.24 9.54 -0.90
C THR A 152 13.54 8.30 -0.07
N VAL A 153 13.54 7.12 -0.70
CA VAL A 153 13.88 5.86 -0.03
C VAL A 153 15.33 5.88 0.45
N GLY A 154 16.25 6.42 -0.36
CA GLY A 154 17.67 6.48 -0.02
C GLY A 154 18.24 5.12 0.37
N ASP A 155 18.97 5.07 1.49
CA ASP A 155 19.61 3.85 1.98
C ASP A 155 18.66 2.95 2.80
N CYS A 156 17.37 3.31 2.93
CA CYS A 156 16.43 2.58 3.78
C CYS A 156 15.81 1.34 3.11
N ALA A 157 15.82 1.27 1.78
CA ALA A 157 15.36 0.09 1.05
C ALA A 157 15.98 0.04 -0.35
N GLN A 158 16.07 -1.16 -0.90
CA GLN A 158 16.37 -1.36 -2.33
C GLN A 158 15.07 -1.43 -3.13
N MET A 159 15.02 -0.73 -4.26
CA MET A 159 13.86 -0.78 -5.15
C MET A 159 14.04 -1.83 -6.24
N GLU A 160 13.01 -2.65 -6.44
CA GLU A 160 12.94 -3.63 -7.53
C GLU A 160 11.74 -3.33 -8.44
N MET A 161 11.98 -3.20 -9.74
CA MET A 161 10.91 -3.03 -10.71
C MET A 161 10.38 -4.39 -11.19
N LEU A 162 9.10 -4.67 -10.95
CA LEU A 162 8.51 -5.99 -11.25
C LEU A 162 7.73 -5.99 -12.57
N ARG A 163 6.87 -4.98 -12.81
CA ARG A 163 6.02 -4.93 -14.01
C ARG A 163 5.45 -3.53 -14.26
N THR A 164 5.38 -3.15 -15.53
CA THR A 164 4.48 -2.08 -16.01
C THR A 164 3.51 -2.67 -17.03
N ALA A 165 2.20 -2.57 -16.79
CA ALA A 165 1.19 -3.13 -17.68
C ALA A 165 0.09 -2.12 -18.03
N VAL A 166 -0.43 -2.23 -19.25
CA VAL A 166 -1.66 -1.55 -19.66
C VAL A 166 -2.82 -2.51 -19.40
N ALA A 167 -3.78 -2.11 -18.57
CA ALA A 167 -4.98 -2.92 -18.38
C ALA A 167 -5.78 -2.92 -19.68
N SER A 168 -5.85 -4.08 -20.33
CA SER A 168 -6.71 -4.26 -21.50
C SER A 168 -8.15 -4.48 -21.01
N PRO A 169 -9.16 -3.85 -21.62
CA PRO A 169 -10.55 -4.20 -21.32
C PRO A 169 -10.75 -5.68 -21.67
N SER A 170 -11.30 -6.45 -20.72
CA SER A 170 -11.82 -7.77 -21.04
C SER A 170 -13.01 -7.58 -21.98
N THR A 171 -12.83 -7.93 -23.26
CA THR A 171 -13.96 -8.10 -24.19
C THR A 171 -14.72 -9.35 -23.79
N ASN A 172 -15.56 -9.23 -22.74
CA ASN A 172 -16.64 -10.18 -22.54
C ASN A 172 -17.69 -9.90 -23.61
N ASP A 173 -17.50 -10.53 -24.76
CA ASP A 173 -18.46 -10.58 -25.85
C ASP A 173 -19.73 -11.30 -25.36
N THR A 174 -20.62 -10.52 -24.75
CA THR A 174 -21.95 -11.00 -24.34
C THR A 174 -22.80 -11.00 -25.60
N SER A 175 -22.66 -12.06 -26.38
CA SER A 175 -23.60 -12.41 -27.42
C SER A 175 -24.99 -12.58 -26.78
N ASN A 176 -25.81 -11.54 -26.91
CA ASN A 176 -27.23 -11.53 -26.57
C ASN A 176 -27.97 -12.65 -27.32
N SER A 177 -28.19 -13.76 -26.66
CA SER A 177 -29.26 -14.70 -27.04
C SER A 177 -30.58 -14.10 -26.55
N ASN A 178 -31.24 -13.32 -27.41
CA ASN A 178 -32.64 -12.95 -27.27
C ASN A 178 -33.49 -14.24 -27.31
N THR A 179 -33.86 -14.76 -26.15
CA THR A 179 -34.97 -15.72 -26.05
C THR A 179 -36.26 -14.92 -26.02
N GLU A 180 -36.98 -14.91 -27.14
CA GLU A 180 -38.36 -14.43 -27.23
C GLU A 180 -39.23 -15.15 -26.19
N LEU A 181 -39.89 -14.37 -25.33
CA LEU A 181 -41.03 -14.79 -24.54
C LEU A 181 -42.21 -13.88 -24.90
N ALA A 182 -43.23 -14.44 -25.54
CA ALA A 182 -44.61 -13.98 -25.48
C ALA A 182 -45.56 -15.02 -26.12
N PRO A 183 -46.84 -15.05 -25.75
CA PRO A 183 -47.47 -14.87 -24.44
C PRO A 183 -48.15 -16.17 -23.92
#